data_AF-A0A2G8JSV8-F1
#
_entry.id   AF-A0A2G8JSV8-F1
#
_cell.length_a   1.000
_cell.length_b   1.000
_cell.length_c   1.000
_cell.angle_alpha   90.00
_cell.angle_beta   90.00
_cell.angle_gamma   90.00
#
_symmetry.space_group_name_H-M   'P 1'
#
loop_
_entity.id
_entity.type
_entity.pdbx_description
1 polymer ?
#
loop_
_entity_poly.entity_id
_entity_poly.type
_entity_poly.pdbx_seq_one_letter_code
_entity_poly.pdbx_strand_id
1 'polypeptide(L)'
;MSESCSLDSQPWKDFLAKPSLPFVLRLLSGLCKGHAKTQQLVGDKCIPAIHRLEQISSEEGIGSLAENLMEALKTNPEVAKKIDEVRAQTKAEKKRRAMAMRQKQLGALGMSTNEKGQVTASRTVFQQMEDLVEESGLTCCICREGYKYQSQKVLGIYTYTKVAVLEPFELKSKKTQGYSTVSHFNIVHYDCHLAAVRHNVYLPECSGYREPTYHATLHDLKLLLLRYVQEQSFSSDSGGGGRQSNMHLIPYMIHMALYVINTTRCVPREEKNLTSFLKHPPSKWVELSYELDGPHYYSLLALHIFSPEKWDEHKVTLLKQLLVSAQARTVSPGGTKSLSDKAVKDYSIYKAALMYFGLIEVLYSVLLKDASKPEESWSQSVANYIRHNDEALIKNADKVLSTYEKDFQPCESFAEFCDVGGLLVKIPDPDMYLAELLNSVSYVLA
;
A
#
# COMPACT_ATOMS: atom_id res chain seq x y z
N MET A 1 -2.50 9.13 -41.10
CA MET A 1 -3.89 8.65 -41.16
C MET A 1 -4.77 9.74 -40.57
N SER A 2 -5.68 10.26 -41.39
CA SER A 2 -6.53 11.43 -41.16
C SER A 2 -7.62 11.20 -40.09
N GLU A 3 -8.24 12.32 -39.74
CA GLU A 3 -9.22 12.60 -38.69
C GLU A 3 -10.35 11.57 -38.46
N SER A 4 -10.78 11.51 -37.19
CA SER A 4 -11.98 10.85 -36.66
C SER A 4 -12.16 9.35 -36.96
N CYS A 5 -11.30 8.50 -36.40
CA CYS A 5 -11.66 7.10 -36.16
C CYS A 5 -12.16 6.97 -34.71
N SER A 6 -13.46 6.72 -34.53
CA SER A 6 -14.01 6.32 -33.22
C SER A 6 -13.24 5.10 -32.70
N LEU A 7 -12.98 5.03 -31.40
CA LEU A 7 -12.37 3.85 -30.76
C LEU A 7 -13.20 2.57 -30.98
N ASP A 8 -14.47 2.71 -31.37
CA ASP A 8 -15.37 1.60 -31.68
C ASP A 8 -15.43 1.22 -33.17
N SER A 9 -14.67 1.91 -34.03
CA SER A 9 -14.69 1.68 -35.48
C SER A 9 -14.12 0.29 -35.84
N GLN A 10 -14.74 -0.36 -36.83
CA GLN A 10 -14.30 -1.68 -37.30
C GLN A 10 -12.81 -1.71 -37.72
N PRO A 11 -12.28 -0.72 -38.46
CA PRO A 11 -10.86 -0.70 -38.84
C PRO A 11 -9.91 -0.63 -37.64
N TRP A 12 -10.35 -0.01 -36.53
CA TRP A 12 -9.57 0.07 -35.30
C TRP A 12 -9.59 -1.27 -34.56
N LYS A 13 -10.74 -1.94 -34.50
CA LYS A 13 -10.85 -3.31 -33.95
C LYS A 13 -9.99 -4.31 -34.74
N ASP A 14 -10.01 -4.21 -36.07
CA ASP A 14 -9.17 -5.04 -36.95
C ASP A 14 -7.67 -4.76 -36.77
N PHE A 15 -7.30 -3.51 -36.45
CA PHE A 15 -5.92 -3.16 -36.12
C PHE A 15 -5.46 -3.75 -34.77
N LEU A 16 -6.32 -3.70 -33.75
CA LEU A 16 -6.05 -4.24 -32.42
C LEU A 16 -5.97 -5.77 -32.41
N ALA A 17 -6.74 -6.44 -33.28
CA ALA A 17 -6.73 -7.90 -33.42
C ALA A 17 -5.51 -8.46 -34.16
N LYS A 18 -4.55 -7.62 -34.58
CA LYS A 18 -3.34 -8.07 -35.27
C LYS A 18 -2.39 -8.78 -34.30
N PRO A 19 -2.08 -10.07 -34.49
CA PRO A 19 -1.20 -10.82 -33.59
C PRO A 19 0.22 -10.23 -33.46
N SER A 20 0.66 -9.43 -34.43
CA SER A 20 1.95 -8.76 -34.43
C SER A 20 2.05 -7.57 -33.47
N LEU A 21 0.91 -6.98 -33.08
CA LEU A 21 0.88 -5.70 -32.37
C LEU A 21 1.56 -5.74 -30.98
N PRO A 22 1.34 -6.78 -30.13
CA PRO A 22 2.06 -6.89 -28.85
C PRO A 22 3.58 -6.98 -29.03
N PHE A 23 4.05 -7.71 -30.05
CA PHE A 23 5.48 -7.86 -30.33
C PHE A 23 6.10 -6.54 -30.79
N VAL A 24 5.40 -5.78 -31.62
CA VAL A 24 5.85 -4.45 -32.07
C VAL A 24 5.97 -3.48 -30.89
N LEU A 25 5.00 -3.45 -29.98
CA LEU A 25 5.04 -2.59 -28.80
C LEU A 25 6.19 -2.96 -27.85
N ARG A 26 6.42 -4.26 -27.62
CA ARG A 26 7.56 -4.75 -26.81
C ARG A 26 8.91 -4.40 -27.44
N LEU A 27 9.04 -4.60 -28.75
CA LEU A 27 10.25 -4.27 -29.50
C LEU A 27 10.54 -2.77 -29.43
N LEU A 28 9.54 -1.93 -29.70
CA LEU A 28 9.68 -0.48 -29.62
C LEU A 28 10.02 -0.02 -28.19
N SER A 29 9.39 -0.60 -27.17
CA SER A 29 9.70 -0.28 -25.76
C SER A 29 11.16 -0.60 -25.45
N GLY A 30 11.66 -1.75 -25.90
CA GLY A 30 13.08 -2.12 -25.77
C GLY A 30 14.02 -1.15 -26.49
N LEU A 31 13.73 -0.82 -27.76
CA LEU A 31 14.53 0.11 -28.56
C LEU A 31 14.53 1.54 -28.02
N CYS A 32 13.49 1.93 -27.29
CA CYS A 32 13.38 3.24 -26.65
C CYS A 32 14.04 3.29 -25.27
N LYS A 33 14.58 2.19 -24.72
CA LYS A 33 15.30 2.24 -23.44
C LYS A 33 16.72 2.75 -23.64
N GLY A 34 17.00 3.98 -23.20
CA GLY A 34 18.35 4.56 -23.17
C GLY A 34 18.90 5.01 -24.53
N HIS A 35 18.08 5.09 -25.59
CA HIS A 35 18.53 5.53 -26.92
C HIS A 35 17.77 6.77 -27.43
N ALA A 36 18.38 7.94 -27.24
CA ALA A 36 17.76 9.26 -27.47
C ALA A 36 17.21 9.46 -28.89
N LYS A 37 17.93 9.02 -29.93
CA LYS A 37 17.49 9.20 -31.33
C LYS A 37 16.23 8.38 -31.65
N THR A 38 16.12 7.18 -31.11
CA THR A 38 14.90 6.35 -31.29
C THR A 38 13.74 6.97 -30.54
N GLN A 39 13.97 7.47 -29.32
CA GLN A 39 12.94 8.13 -28.52
C GLN A 39 12.38 9.37 -29.22
N GLN A 40 13.22 10.21 -29.82
CA GLN A 40 12.78 11.37 -30.59
C GLN A 40 11.99 10.95 -31.84
N LEU A 41 12.49 9.99 -32.63
CA LEU A 41 11.81 9.54 -33.84
C LEU A 41 10.41 8.96 -33.58
N VAL A 42 10.29 8.15 -32.52
CA VAL A 42 9.01 7.58 -32.08
C VAL A 42 8.14 8.67 -31.44
N GLY A 43 8.73 9.55 -30.64
CA GLY A 43 8.07 10.67 -29.98
C GLY A 43 7.39 11.63 -30.97
N ASP A 44 8.03 11.92 -32.10
CA ASP A 44 7.51 12.88 -33.06
C ASP A 44 6.31 12.38 -33.87
N LYS A 45 6.22 11.06 -34.09
CA LYS A 45 5.23 10.49 -35.03
C LYS A 45 4.18 9.61 -34.37
N CYS A 46 4.50 8.97 -33.25
CA CYS A 46 3.72 7.86 -32.73
C CYS A 46 2.99 8.17 -31.41
N ILE A 47 3.32 9.26 -30.70
CA ILE A 47 2.68 9.61 -29.41
C ILE A 47 1.15 9.56 -29.48
N PRO A 48 0.47 10.21 -30.46
CA PRO A 48 -1.00 10.21 -30.49
C PRO A 48 -1.61 8.83 -30.76
N ALA A 49 -0.86 7.92 -31.38
CA ALA A 49 -1.32 6.55 -31.63
C ALA A 49 -1.09 5.66 -30.41
N ILE A 50 0.10 5.75 -29.78
CA ILE A 50 0.43 5.02 -28.55
C ILE A 50 -0.49 5.46 -27.40
N HIS A 51 -0.76 6.77 -27.31
CA HIS A 51 -1.71 7.35 -26.34
C HIS A 51 -3.17 6.89 -26.55
N ARG A 52 -3.54 6.48 -27.76
CA ARG A 52 -4.85 5.83 -27.99
C ARG A 52 -4.81 4.39 -27.55
N LEU A 53 -3.70 3.70 -27.78
CA LEU A 53 -3.50 2.31 -27.38
C LEU A 53 -3.49 2.14 -25.85
N GLU A 54 -2.86 3.06 -25.10
CA GLU A 54 -2.86 3.02 -23.62
C GLU A 54 -4.28 3.12 -23.02
N GLN A 55 -5.23 3.68 -23.76
CA GLN A 55 -6.62 3.84 -23.29
C GLN A 55 -7.50 2.63 -23.55
N ILE A 56 -6.95 1.57 -24.16
CA ILE A 56 -7.71 0.40 -24.60
C ILE A 56 -7.46 -0.75 -23.62
N SER A 57 -8.55 -1.29 -23.11
CA SER A 57 -8.55 -2.59 -22.43
C SER A 57 -8.68 -3.67 -23.50
N SER A 58 -7.64 -4.50 -23.66
CA SER A 58 -7.61 -5.61 -24.62
C SER A 58 -7.08 -6.88 -23.96
N GLU A 59 -7.54 -8.05 -24.40
CA GLU A 59 -7.10 -9.37 -23.90
C GLU A 59 -5.59 -9.60 -24.03
N GLU A 60 -4.94 -9.07 -25.07
CA GLU A 60 -3.49 -9.19 -25.28
C GLU A 60 -2.64 -8.17 -24.48
N GLY A 61 -3.26 -7.40 -23.59
CA GLY A 61 -2.56 -6.41 -22.75
C GLY A 61 -1.97 -5.22 -23.52
N ILE A 62 -2.54 -4.86 -24.68
CA ILE A 62 -2.07 -3.78 -25.56
C ILE A 62 -1.97 -2.45 -24.81
N GLY A 63 -2.94 -2.13 -23.93
CA GLY A 63 -2.92 -0.93 -23.12
C GLY A 63 -1.68 -0.83 -22.22
N SER A 64 -1.38 -1.89 -21.48
CA SER A 64 -0.20 -1.95 -20.60
C SER A 64 1.11 -1.96 -21.40
N LEU A 65 1.14 -2.57 -22.59
CA LEU A 65 2.32 -2.55 -23.46
C LEU A 65 2.57 -1.16 -24.06
N ALA A 66 1.51 -0.43 -24.40
CA ALA A 66 1.59 0.96 -24.86
C ALA A 66 2.03 1.89 -23.72
N GLU A 67 1.54 1.69 -22.50
CA GLU A 67 1.98 2.42 -21.30
C GLU A 67 3.48 2.21 -21.03
N ASN A 68 3.96 0.96 -21.05
CA ASN A 68 5.38 0.64 -20.91
C ASN A 68 6.27 1.30 -21.99
N LEU A 69 5.76 1.45 -23.21
CA LEU A 69 6.44 2.19 -24.27
C LEU A 69 6.47 3.70 -23.97
N MET A 70 5.38 4.28 -23.48
CA MET A 70 5.32 5.70 -23.09
C MET A 70 6.28 6.01 -21.94
N GLU A 71 6.41 5.13 -20.96
CA GLU A 71 7.38 5.27 -19.86
C GLU A 71 8.83 5.17 -20.34
N ALA A 72 9.13 4.25 -21.28
CA ALA A 72 10.45 4.20 -21.89
C ALA A 72 10.80 5.50 -22.66
N LEU A 73 9.81 6.09 -23.35
CA LEU A 73 9.95 7.36 -24.06
C LEU A 73 10.13 8.57 -23.13
N LYS A 74 9.52 8.54 -21.94
CA LYS A 74 9.62 9.60 -20.92
C LYS A 74 11.02 9.82 -20.36
N THR A 75 11.94 8.86 -20.54
CA THR A 75 13.35 9.07 -20.16
C THR A 75 14.03 10.16 -21.00
N ASN A 76 13.44 10.58 -22.12
CA ASN A 76 13.84 11.78 -22.86
C ASN A 76 13.01 13.01 -22.42
N PRO A 77 13.63 14.10 -21.93
CA PRO A 77 12.91 15.28 -21.45
C PRO A 77 12.03 15.99 -22.49
N GLU A 78 12.41 16.00 -23.77
CA GLU A 78 11.62 16.65 -24.83
C GLU A 78 10.39 15.83 -25.19
N VAL A 79 10.54 14.51 -25.25
CA VAL A 79 9.45 13.58 -25.54
C VAL A 79 8.49 13.50 -24.36
N ALA A 80 8.99 13.57 -23.13
CA ALA A 80 8.18 13.60 -21.90
C ALA A 80 7.18 14.76 -21.90
N LYS A 81 7.61 15.98 -22.28
CA LYS A 81 6.72 17.14 -22.38
C LYS A 81 5.57 16.90 -23.36
N LYS A 82 5.87 16.35 -24.55
CA LYS A 82 4.85 16.03 -25.57
C LYS A 82 3.86 14.97 -25.07
N ILE A 83 4.32 13.98 -24.32
CA ILE A 83 3.46 12.95 -23.71
C ILE A 83 2.51 13.59 -22.68
N ASP A 84 3.05 14.44 -21.81
CA ASP A 84 2.26 15.08 -20.75
C ASP A 84 1.22 16.06 -21.33
N GLU A 85 1.57 16.79 -22.41
CA GLU A 85 0.64 17.64 -23.15
C GLU A 85 -0.54 16.85 -23.74
N VAL A 86 -0.27 15.72 -24.40
CA VAL A 86 -1.31 14.88 -25.01
C VAL A 86 -2.22 14.23 -23.95
N ARG A 87 -1.65 13.82 -22.81
CA ARG A 87 -2.42 13.32 -21.65
C ARG A 87 -3.29 14.41 -21.03
N ALA A 88 -2.76 15.63 -20.89
CA ALA A 88 -3.49 16.78 -20.36
C ALA A 88 -4.66 17.20 -21.27
N GLN A 89 -4.42 17.29 -22.59
CA GLN A 89 -5.46 17.59 -23.59
C GLN A 89 -6.57 16.54 -23.56
N THR A 90 -6.21 15.25 -23.45
CA THR A 90 -7.20 14.17 -23.35
C THR A 90 -8.04 14.26 -22.07
N LYS A 91 -7.40 14.60 -20.94
CA LYS A 91 -8.10 14.80 -19.66
C LYS A 91 -9.10 15.95 -19.75
N ALA A 92 -8.71 17.07 -20.36
CA ALA A 92 -9.59 18.22 -20.58
C ALA A 92 -10.77 17.90 -21.51
N GLU A 93 -10.50 17.19 -22.61
CA GLU A 93 -11.53 16.79 -23.59
C GLU A 93 -12.56 15.82 -22.99
N LYS A 94 -12.09 14.82 -22.22
CA LYS A 94 -12.99 13.89 -21.50
C LYS A 94 -13.85 14.61 -20.48
N LYS A 95 -13.28 15.57 -19.73
CA LYS A 95 -14.03 16.42 -18.78
C LYS A 95 -15.11 17.23 -19.49
N ARG A 96 -14.80 17.84 -20.65
CA ARG A 96 -15.75 18.59 -21.47
C ARG A 96 -16.90 17.72 -21.99
N ARG A 97 -16.59 16.52 -22.49
CA ARG A 97 -17.61 15.58 -23.01
C ARG A 97 -18.54 15.06 -21.92
N ALA A 98 -18.00 14.72 -20.74
CA ALA A 98 -18.79 14.31 -19.59
C ALA A 98 -19.75 15.43 -19.14
N MET A 99 -19.28 16.68 -19.10
CA MET A 99 -20.13 17.85 -18.81
C MET A 99 -21.24 18.04 -19.84
N ALA A 100 -20.93 17.89 -21.14
CA ALA A 100 -21.93 18.01 -22.21
C ALA A 100 -22.99 16.89 -22.18
N MET A 101 -22.59 15.65 -21.92
CA MET A 101 -23.52 14.52 -21.75
C MET A 101 -24.44 14.73 -20.54
N ARG A 102 -23.90 15.24 -19.44
CA ARG A 102 -24.66 15.59 -18.24
C ARG A 102 -25.67 16.71 -18.49
N GLN A 103 -25.29 17.76 -19.21
CA GLN A 103 -26.19 18.86 -19.58
C GLN A 103 -27.34 18.38 -20.48
N LYS A 104 -27.05 17.43 -21.38
CA LYS A 104 -28.04 16.82 -22.27
C LYS A 104 -29.00 15.89 -21.51
N GLN A 105 -28.52 15.14 -20.51
CA GLN A 105 -29.35 14.33 -19.62
C GLN A 105 -30.22 15.19 -18.69
N LEU A 106 -29.72 16.34 -18.21
CA LEU A 106 -30.49 17.29 -17.41
C LEU A 106 -31.62 17.97 -18.20
N GLY A 107 -31.44 18.20 -19.51
CA GLY A 107 -32.51 18.67 -20.39
C GLY A 107 -33.66 17.66 -20.55
N ALA A 108 -33.37 16.36 -20.44
CA ALA A 108 -34.38 15.30 -20.46
C ALA A 108 -35.16 15.17 -19.14
N LEU A 109 -34.71 15.83 -18.05
CA LEU A 109 -35.40 15.93 -16.76
C LEU A 109 -36.33 17.17 -16.64
N GLY A 110 -36.61 17.87 -17.75
CA GLY A 110 -37.73 18.82 -17.81
C GLY A 110 -37.43 20.28 -17.42
N MET A 111 -36.26 20.81 -17.77
CA MET A 111 -35.97 22.25 -17.65
C MET A 111 -36.24 22.97 -18.98
N SER A 112 -37.15 23.95 -18.98
CA SER A 112 -37.38 24.85 -20.12
C SER A 112 -36.83 26.26 -19.84
N THR A 113 -36.38 26.93 -20.91
CA THR A 113 -36.03 28.36 -20.91
C THR A 113 -37.20 29.15 -21.45
N ASN A 114 -37.45 30.35 -20.89
CA ASN A 114 -38.43 31.27 -21.47
C ASN A 114 -37.77 32.16 -22.55
N GLU A 115 -38.60 32.79 -23.39
CA GLU A 115 -38.23 33.50 -24.63
C GLU A 115 -37.33 34.75 -24.42
N LYS A 116 -36.97 35.10 -23.19
CA LYS A 116 -36.00 36.16 -22.86
C LYS A 116 -34.64 35.63 -22.43
N GLY A 117 -34.39 34.33 -22.54
CA GLY A 117 -33.11 33.71 -22.21
C GLY A 117 -32.81 33.65 -20.71
N GLN A 118 -33.80 33.87 -19.84
CA GLN A 118 -33.64 33.72 -18.39
C GLN A 118 -34.04 32.32 -17.95
N VAL A 119 -33.07 31.58 -17.43
CA VAL A 119 -33.29 30.34 -16.69
C VAL A 119 -33.82 30.68 -15.29
N THR A 120 -35.13 30.53 -15.08
CA THR A 120 -35.68 30.48 -13.72
C THR A 120 -35.34 29.12 -13.12
N ALA A 121 -34.16 29.02 -12.50
CA ALA A 121 -33.80 27.88 -11.67
C ALA A 121 -34.57 27.98 -10.35
N SER A 122 -35.32 26.93 -10.00
CA SER A 122 -35.71 26.72 -8.61
C SER A 122 -34.43 26.68 -7.76
N ARG A 123 -34.48 27.33 -6.60
CA ARG A 123 -33.37 27.48 -5.62
C ARG A 123 -32.65 26.17 -5.24
N THR A 124 -33.24 25.02 -5.58
CA THR A 124 -32.69 23.67 -5.38
C THR A 124 -31.56 23.27 -6.34
N VAL A 125 -31.47 23.85 -7.55
CA VAL A 125 -30.50 23.40 -8.57
C VAL A 125 -29.09 23.96 -8.33
N PHE A 126 -28.96 25.18 -7.79
CA PHE A 126 -27.65 25.75 -7.44
C PHE A 126 -26.98 24.99 -6.28
N GLN A 127 -27.76 24.49 -5.34
CA GLN A 127 -27.28 23.64 -4.25
C GLN A 127 -26.77 22.27 -4.77
N GLN A 128 -27.46 21.70 -5.77
CA GLN A 128 -27.01 20.49 -6.48
C GLN A 128 -25.80 20.72 -7.41
N MET A 129 -25.51 21.98 -7.79
CA MET A 129 -24.37 22.36 -8.62
C MET A 129 -23.11 22.64 -7.79
N GLU A 130 -23.26 23.11 -6.54
CA GLU A 130 -22.18 23.12 -5.53
C GLU A 130 -21.84 21.70 -5.04
N ASP A 131 -22.81 20.77 -5.06
CA ASP A 131 -22.62 19.34 -4.73
C ASP A 131 -21.91 18.52 -5.85
N LEU A 132 -21.47 19.17 -6.93
CA LEU A 132 -20.48 18.65 -7.89
C LEU A 132 -19.09 18.49 -7.26
N VAL A 133 -19.01 17.95 -6.03
CA VAL A 133 -17.74 17.58 -5.41
C VAL A 133 -17.07 16.57 -6.33
N GLU A 134 -15.84 16.88 -6.74
CA GLU A 134 -14.91 15.91 -7.31
C GLU A 134 -15.00 14.63 -6.47
N GLU A 135 -14.99 13.47 -7.12
CA GLU A 135 -15.04 12.25 -6.36
C GLU A 135 -13.76 12.14 -5.52
N SER A 136 -13.93 12.35 -4.22
CA SER A 136 -12.86 12.32 -3.26
C SER A 136 -12.89 10.96 -2.57
N GLY A 137 -11.74 10.29 -2.48
CA GLY A 137 -11.63 8.93 -1.95
C GLY A 137 -11.42 7.84 -3.02
N LEU A 138 -11.83 6.61 -2.69
CA LEU A 138 -11.58 5.43 -3.52
C LEU A 138 -12.47 5.41 -4.77
N THR A 139 -11.85 5.31 -5.95
CA THR A 139 -12.55 5.22 -7.24
C THR A 139 -12.19 3.94 -7.99
N CYS A 140 -13.17 3.33 -8.63
CA CYS A 140 -12.95 2.20 -9.53
C CYS A 140 -12.10 2.63 -10.74
N CYS A 141 -11.00 1.93 -11.04
CA CYS A 141 -10.13 2.27 -12.16
C CYS A 141 -10.78 2.04 -13.54
N ILE A 142 -11.86 1.25 -13.60
CA ILE A 142 -12.62 0.98 -14.84
C ILE A 142 -13.60 2.11 -15.14
N CYS A 143 -14.56 2.37 -14.25
CA CYS A 143 -15.63 3.35 -14.48
C CYS A 143 -15.29 4.76 -13.97
N ARG A 144 -14.23 4.91 -13.16
CA ARG A 144 -13.83 6.16 -12.49
C ARG A 144 -14.88 6.73 -11.54
N GLU A 145 -15.77 5.87 -11.07
CA GLU A 145 -16.77 6.17 -10.06
C GLU A 145 -16.42 5.41 -8.79
N GLY A 146 -16.71 5.99 -7.64
CA GLY A 146 -16.58 5.42 -6.29
C GLY A 146 -17.92 5.43 -5.56
N TYR A 147 -17.90 5.35 -4.24
CA TYR A 147 -19.12 5.23 -3.44
C TYR A 147 -20.02 6.48 -3.48
N LYS A 148 -19.51 7.64 -3.88
CA LYS A 148 -20.34 8.85 -4.01
C LYS A 148 -21.39 8.69 -5.12
N TYR A 149 -21.00 8.11 -6.25
CA TYR A 149 -21.92 7.87 -7.37
C TYR A 149 -22.45 6.42 -7.42
N GLN A 150 -21.74 5.46 -6.83
CA GLN A 150 -22.07 4.04 -6.82
C GLN A 150 -22.12 3.47 -5.39
N SER A 151 -22.92 4.09 -4.51
CA SER A 151 -22.95 3.76 -3.06
C SER A 151 -23.27 2.31 -2.70
N GLN A 152 -23.92 1.57 -3.60
CA GLN A 152 -24.30 0.17 -3.41
C GLN A 152 -23.31 -0.83 -4.01
N LYS A 153 -22.34 -0.38 -4.82
CA LYS A 153 -21.41 -1.28 -5.51
C LYS A 153 -20.15 -1.49 -4.70
N VAL A 154 -19.87 -2.74 -4.34
CA VAL A 154 -18.69 -3.09 -3.56
C VAL A 154 -17.42 -2.82 -4.37
N LEU A 155 -16.50 -2.04 -3.81
CA LEU A 155 -15.13 -1.86 -4.30
C LEU A 155 -14.21 -2.95 -3.72
N GLY A 156 -13.43 -3.60 -4.58
CA GLY A 156 -12.37 -4.54 -4.19
C GLY A 156 -10.99 -3.99 -4.52
N ILE A 157 -10.00 -4.31 -3.69
CA ILE A 157 -8.59 -3.99 -3.93
C ILE A 157 -7.93 -5.20 -4.59
N TYR A 158 -7.29 -4.99 -5.73
CA TYR A 158 -6.54 -6.04 -6.42
C TYR A 158 -5.18 -6.23 -5.77
N THR A 159 -4.88 -7.46 -5.42
CA THR A 159 -3.62 -7.83 -4.79
C THR A 159 -2.96 -8.98 -5.55
N TYR A 160 -1.63 -8.98 -5.52
CA TYR A 160 -0.83 -10.14 -5.85
C TYR A 160 -0.41 -10.80 -4.55
N THR A 161 -0.74 -12.07 -4.38
CA THR A 161 -0.43 -12.82 -3.17
C THR A 161 0.31 -14.10 -3.54
N LYS A 162 1.43 -14.36 -2.86
CA LYS A 162 2.22 -15.59 -3.02
C LYS A 162 2.45 -16.28 -1.68
N VAL A 163 2.74 -17.58 -1.74
CA VAL A 163 3.20 -18.32 -0.56
C VAL A 163 4.58 -17.81 -0.14
N ALA A 164 4.77 -17.59 1.15
CA ALA A 164 6.02 -17.09 1.72
C ALA A 164 6.33 -17.72 3.09
N VAL A 165 7.61 -17.74 3.45
CA VAL A 165 8.06 -18.11 4.81
C VAL A 165 7.74 -16.96 5.77
N LEU A 166 7.01 -17.26 6.85
CA LEU A 166 6.56 -16.22 7.79
C LEU A 166 7.65 -15.75 8.76
N GLU A 167 8.57 -16.63 9.13
CA GLU A 167 9.70 -16.33 10.01
C GLU A 167 10.93 -17.15 9.58
N PRO A 168 11.87 -16.56 8.82
CA PRO A 168 13.07 -17.25 8.35
C PRO A 168 13.95 -17.78 9.49
N PHE A 169 13.94 -17.11 10.65
CA PHE A 169 14.75 -17.46 11.81
C PHE A 169 14.09 -18.50 12.72
N GLU A 170 12.91 -19.04 12.37
CA GLU A 170 12.21 -20.05 13.18
C GLU A 170 13.08 -21.29 13.42
N LEU A 171 13.22 -21.81 14.64
CA LEU A 171 14.12 -22.95 14.90
C LEU A 171 13.65 -24.28 14.28
N LYS A 172 12.41 -24.33 13.78
CA LYS A 172 11.86 -25.53 13.13
C LYS A 172 12.57 -25.82 11.80
N SER A 173 12.81 -27.10 11.53
CA SER A 173 13.41 -27.58 10.28
C SER A 173 12.54 -27.25 9.06
N LYS A 174 11.21 -27.44 9.20
CA LYS A 174 10.22 -26.99 8.22
C LYS A 174 9.63 -25.66 8.67
N LYS A 175 10.03 -24.59 7.99
CA LYS A 175 9.58 -23.22 8.28
C LYS A 175 8.08 -23.06 8.02
N THR A 176 7.40 -22.35 8.91
CA THR A 176 5.98 -22.06 8.78
C THR A 176 5.72 -21.23 7.51
N GLN A 177 4.79 -21.72 6.68
CA GLN A 177 4.37 -21.06 5.45
C GLN A 177 3.12 -20.22 5.71
N GLY A 178 3.01 -19.11 4.99
CA GLY A 178 1.81 -18.28 4.91
C GLY A 178 1.83 -17.49 3.62
N TYR A 179 1.38 -16.24 3.66
CA TYR A 179 1.25 -15.41 2.47
C TYR A 179 2.01 -14.10 2.59
N SER A 180 2.48 -13.61 1.44
CA SER A 180 2.98 -12.25 1.27
C SER A 180 2.21 -11.59 0.15
N THR A 181 1.58 -10.46 0.48
CA THR A 181 0.71 -9.70 -0.40
C THR A 181 1.35 -8.37 -0.77
N VAL A 182 1.28 -8.01 -2.04
CA VAL A 182 1.60 -6.68 -2.57
C VAL A 182 0.48 -6.20 -3.49
N SER A 183 0.41 -4.90 -3.75
CA SER A 183 -0.64 -4.32 -4.57
C SER A 183 -0.17 -3.10 -5.36
N HIS A 184 -0.70 -2.94 -6.57
CA HIS A 184 -0.71 -1.67 -7.32
C HIS A 184 -1.74 -0.68 -6.78
N PHE A 185 -2.51 -1.08 -5.78
CA PHE A 185 -3.64 -0.37 -5.21
C PHE A 185 -4.73 -0.06 -6.25
N ASN A 186 -4.93 -1.01 -7.16
CA ASN A 186 -6.00 -0.93 -8.14
C ASN A 186 -7.33 -1.29 -7.48
N ILE A 187 -8.23 -0.32 -7.43
CA ILE A 187 -9.57 -0.49 -6.85
C ILE A 187 -10.54 -0.68 -8.00
N VAL A 188 -11.39 -1.71 -7.92
CA VAL A 188 -12.37 -2.01 -8.96
C VAL A 188 -13.69 -2.40 -8.31
N HIS A 189 -14.80 -1.89 -8.81
CA HIS A 189 -16.10 -2.43 -8.42
C HIS A 189 -16.17 -3.91 -8.79
N TYR A 190 -16.69 -4.75 -7.89
CA TYR A 190 -16.90 -6.16 -8.17
C TYR A 190 -17.72 -6.36 -9.45
N ASP A 191 -18.76 -5.56 -9.66
CA ASP A 191 -19.57 -5.58 -10.87
C ASP A 191 -18.79 -5.17 -12.13
N CYS A 192 -17.91 -4.16 -12.04
CA CYS A 192 -17.07 -3.73 -13.15
C CYS A 192 -16.05 -4.80 -13.51
N HIS A 193 -15.49 -5.49 -12.50
CA HIS A 193 -14.62 -6.64 -12.74
C HIS A 193 -15.38 -7.78 -13.40
N LEU A 194 -16.53 -8.18 -12.87
CA LEU A 194 -17.35 -9.24 -13.47
C LEU A 194 -17.73 -8.91 -14.91
N ALA A 195 -18.10 -7.66 -15.21
CA ALA A 195 -18.38 -7.23 -16.57
C ALA A 195 -17.14 -7.33 -17.48
N ALA A 196 -15.95 -6.98 -16.97
CA ALA A 196 -14.69 -7.11 -17.70
C ALA A 196 -14.22 -8.57 -17.86
N VAL A 197 -14.60 -9.46 -16.94
CA VAL A 197 -14.12 -10.86 -16.84
C VAL A 197 -15.18 -11.88 -17.25
N ARG A 198 -16.37 -11.47 -17.72
CA ARG A 198 -17.43 -12.35 -18.24
C ARG A 198 -17.03 -13.24 -19.44
N HIS A 199 -15.79 -13.16 -19.94
CA HIS A 199 -15.19 -14.12 -20.88
C HIS A 199 -14.17 -15.09 -20.26
N ASN A 200 -13.83 -14.97 -18.98
CA ASN A 200 -12.94 -15.88 -18.25
C ASN A 200 -13.50 -16.16 -16.85
N VAL A 201 -14.39 -17.16 -16.75
CA VAL A 201 -14.75 -17.78 -15.47
C VAL A 201 -13.52 -18.50 -14.93
N TYR A 202 -12.65 -17.76 -14.27
CA TYR A 202 -11.58 -18.27 -13.44
C TYR A 202 -11.48 -17.41 -12.18
N LEU A 203 -12.36 -17.71 -11.23
CA LEU A 203 -11.99 -17.68 -9.82
C LEU A 203 -12.04 -19.13 -9.31
N PRO A 204 -11.10 -20.02 -9.71
CA PRO A 204 -10.92 -21.25 -8.98
C PRO A 204 -10.14 -20.92 -7.72
N GLU A 205 -10.62 -21.48 -6.63
CA GLU A 205 -9.90 -22.01 -5.47
C GLU A 205 -8.45 -22.44 -5.80
N CYS A 206 -7.53 -21.51 -6.03
CA CYS A 206 -6.12 -21.81 -6.28
C CYS A 206 -5.28 -21.86 -4.99
N SER A 207 -5.83 -21.43 -3.87
CA SER A 207 -5.27 -21.69 -2.55
C SER A 207 -6.10 -22.78 -1.89
N GLY A 208 -5.60 -24.02 -1.84
CA GLY A 208 -6.19 -25.12 -1.05
C GLY A 208 -6.13 -24.88 0.47
N TYR A 209 -6.30 -23.64 0.92
CA TYR A 209 -6.15 -23.20 2.30
C TYR A 209 -7.38 -22.39 2.77
N ARG A 210 -7.74 -22.67 4.03
CA ARG A 210 -8.92 -22.24 4.77
C ARG A 210 -8.99 -20.73 4.98
N GLU A 211 -10.20 -20.26 5.29
CA GLU A 211 -10.60 -18.91 5.65
C GLU A 211 -9.46 -18.03 6.23
N PRO A 212 -9.23 -16.82 5.69
CA PRO A 212 -8.15 -15.94 6.16
C PRO A 212 -8.36 -15.57 7.63
N THR A 213 -7.44 -16.01 8.49
CA THR A 213 -7.44 -15.68 9.92
C THR A 213 -6.79 -14.32 10.16
N TYR A 214 -7.11 -13.67 11.29
CA TYR A 214 -6.38 -12.44 11.67
C TYR A 214 -4.89 -12.71 11.92
N HIS A 215 -4.53 -13.89 12.43
CA HIS A 215 -3.14 -14.30 12.65
C HIS A 215 -2.35 -14.35 11.32
N ALA A 216 -2.93 -14.97 10.29
CA ALA A 216 -2.35 -14.98 8.94
C ALA A 216 -2.25 -13.56 8.35
N THR A 217 -3.27 -12.72 8.56
CA THR A 217 -3.28 -11.33 8.10
C THR A 217 -2.20 -10.48 8.77
N LEU A 218 -1.98 -10.66 10.07
CA LEU A 218 -0.93 -9.98 10.82
C LEU A 218 0.46 -10.40 10.34
N HIS A 219 0.68 -11.68 10.05
CA HIS A 219 1.94 -12.12 9.46
C HIS A 219 2.15 -11.59 8.05
N ASP A 220 1.12 -11.52 7.23
CA ASP A 220 1.20 -10.92 5.89
C ASP A 220 1.57 -9.43 5.99
N LEU A 221 0.88 -8.68 6.85
CA LEU A 221 1.21 -7.27 7.10
C LEU A 221 2.63 -7.10 7.70
N LYS A 222 3.07 -8.01 8.59
CA LYS A 222 4.45 -8.05 9.09
C LYS A 222 5.45 -8.19 7.94
N LEU A 223 5.21 -9.11 7.01
CA LEU A 223 6.08 -9.30 5.84
C LEU A 223 6.06 -8.07 4.91
N LEU A 224 4.91 -7.41 4.76
CA LEU A 224 4.81 -6.16 4.00
C LEU A 224 5.67 -5.05 4.62
N LEU A 225 5.58 -4.85 5.94
CA LEU A 225 6.42 -3.89 6.66
C LEU A 225 7.91 -4.26 6.58
N LEU A 226 8.24 -5.54 6.72
CA LEU A 226 9.61 -6.02 6.57
C LEU A 226 10.18 -5.74 5.17
N ARG A 227 9.35 -5.75 4.13
CA ARG A 227 9.75 -5.40 2.75
C ARG A 227 10.18 -3.93 2.66
N TYR A 228 9.53 -3.01 3.37
CA TYR A 228 9.95 -1.60 3.42
C TYR A 228 11.31 -1.43 4.08
N VAL A 229 11.51 -2.04 5.25
CA VAL A 229 12.71 -1.82 6.07
C VAL A 229 13.94 -2.55 5.52
N GLN A 230 13.72 -3.57 4.71
CA GLN A 230 14.77 -4.27 3.95
C GLN A 230 14.98 -3.68 2.56
N GLU A 231 14.29 -2.58 2.23
CA GLU A 231 14.37 -1.88 0.95
C GLU A 231 14.15 -2.78 -0.27
N GLN A 232 13.33 -3.82 -0.11
CA GLN A 232 13.05 -4.77 -1.17
C GLN A 232 12.09 -4.18 -2.20
N SER A 233 12.18 -4.67 -3.44
CA SER A 233 11.27 -4.26 -4.49
C SER A 233 9.84 -4.75 -4.22
N PHE A 234 8.85 -3.89 -4.43
CA PHE A 234 7.43 -4.25 -4.38
C PHE A 234 6.90 -4.74 -5.74
N SER A 235 7.64 -4.49 -6.82
CA SER A 235 7.24 -4.78 -8.20
C SER A 235 7.87 -6.04 -8.79
N SER A 236 8.89 -6.60 -8.15
CA SER A 236 9.62 -7.77 -8.67
C SER A 236 8.73 -8.99 -8.85
N ASP A 237 7.78 -9.19 -7.94
CA ASP A 237 6.89 -10.35 -7.93
C ASP A 237 5.59 -10.08 -8.71
N SER A 238 5.05 -8.86 -8.60
CA SER A 238 3.73 -8.47 -9.12
C SER A 238 3.79 -7.79 -10.50
N GLY A 239 4.97 -7.46 -11.01
CA GLY A 239 5.13 -6.71 -12.26
C GLY A 239 4.75 -5.22 -12.16
N GLY A 240 4.65 -4.66 -10.95
CA GLY A 240 4.43 -3.23 -10.67
C GLY A 240 3.87 -2.98 -9.26
N GLY A 241 3.42 -1.76 -8.97
CA GLY A 241 2.99 -1.38 -7.62
C GLY A 241 4.19 -1.00 -6.76
N GLY A 242 4.38 0.32 -6.56
CA GLY A 242 5.51 0.87 -5.83
C GLY A 242 5.30 0.90 -4.32
N ARG A 243 6.26 1.49 -3.61
CA ARG A 243 6.16 1.77 -2.17
C ARG A 243 4.85 2.52 -1.85
N GLN A 244 4.51 3.56 -2.60
CA GLN A 244 3.29 4.32 -2.36
C GLN A 244 2.00 3.47 -2.43
N SER A 245 1.81 2.70 -3.50
CA SER A 245 0.64 1.82 -3.67
C SER A 245 0.50 0.83 -2.51
N ASN A 246 1.61 0.26 -2.04
CA ASN A 246 1.58 -0.68 -0.94
C ASN A 246 1.36 0.01 0.41
N MET A 247 1.71 1.29 0.56
CA MET A 247 1.42 2.06 1.76
C MET A 247 -0.08 2.36 1.85
N HIS A 248 -0.72 2.61 0.71
CA HIS A 248 -2.19 2.73 0.61
C HIS A 248 -2.92 1.43 0.97
N LEU A 249 -2.30 0.26 0.81
CA LEU A 249 -2.89 -1.03 1.18
C LEU A 249 -2.96 -1.27 2.70
N ILE A 250 -2.00 -0.76 3.47
CA ILE A 250 -1.83 -1.05 4.90
C ILE A 250 -3.10 -0.81 5.75
N PRO A 251 -3.82 0.34 5.64
CA PRO A 251 -5.05 0.56 6.38
C PRO A 251 -6.07 -0.57 6.20
N TYR A 252 -6.19 -1.10 4.99
CA TYR A 252 -7.18 -2.13 4.67
C TYR A 252 -6.77 -3.51 5.19
N MET A 253 -5.46 -3.81 5.25
CA MET A 253 -4.96 -5.01 5.93
C MET A 253 -5.17 -4.93 7.44
N ILE A 254 -4.95 -3.77 8.05
CA ILE A 254 -5.27 -3.52 9.47
C ILE A 254 -6.77 -3.75 9.72
N HIS A 255 -7.63 -3.16 8.89
CA HIS A 255 -9.08 -3.31 9.01
C HIS A 255 -9.52 -4.77 8.82
N MET A 256 -8.89 -5.54 7.93
CA MET A 256 -9.18 -6.96 7.73
C MET A 256 -8.83 -7.79 8.99
N ALA A 257 -7.67 -7.55 9.60
CA ALA A 257 -7.30 -8.20 10.86
C ALA A 257 -8.28 -7.81 11.99
N LEU A 258 -8.59 -6.52 12.14
CA LEU A 258 -9.52 -6.02 13.15
C LEU A 258 -10.94 -6.55 12.96
N TYR A 259 -11.41 -6.69 11.73
CA TYR A 259 -12.72 -7.27 11.45
C TYR A 259 -12.83 -8.66 12.07
N VAL A 260 -11.85 -9.53 11.83
CA VAL A 260 -11.85 -10.89 12.38
C VAL A 260 -11.64 -10.86 13.89
N ILE A 261 -10.72 -10.03 14.42
CA ILE A 261 -10.48 -9.91 15.88
C ILE A 261 -11.76 -9.47 16.62
N ASN A 262 -12.46 -8.45 16.11
CA ASN A 262 -13.64 -7.87 16.77
C ASN A 262 -14.85 -8.82 16.66
N THR A 263 -15.09 -9.40 15.48
CA THR A 263 -16.22 -10.33 15.28
C THR A 263 -16.05 -11.63 16.07
N THR A 264 -14.82 -12.12 16.22
CA THR A 264 -14.50 -13.29 17.05
C THR A 264 -14.21 -12.95 18.52
N ARG A 265 -14.33 -11.66 18.91
CA ARG A 265 -14.14 -11.15 20.28
C ARG A 265 -12.79 -11.56 20.91
N CYS A 266 -11.73 -11.58 20.11
CA CYS A 266 -10.40 -12.02 20.53
C CYS A 266 -9.60 -10.94 21.29
N VAL A 267 -10.04 -9.69 21.31
CA VAL A 267 -9.30 -8.55 21.91
C VAL A 267 -8.79 -8.85 23.33
N PRO A 268 -9.61 -9.33 24.30
CA PRO A 268 -9.11 -9.55 25.67
C PRO A 268 -8.05 -10.67 25.74
N ARG A 269 -8.16 -11.67 24.88
CA ARG A 269 -7.18 -12.75 24.77
C ARG A 269 -5.85 -12.21 24.25
N GLU A 270 -5.88 -11.45 23.17
CA GLU A 270 -4.66 -10.90 22.57
C GLU A 270 -4.00 -9.84 23.44
N GLU A 271 -4.79 -9.06 24.18
CA GLU A 271 -4.26 -8.14 25.19
C GLU A 271 -3.52 -8.88 26.31
N LYS A 272 -4.08 -10.00 26.79
CA LYS A 272 -3.41 -10.88 27.76
C LYS A 272 -2.12 -11.48 27.18
N ASN A 273 -2.16 -11.97 25.94
CA ASN A 273 -0.99 -12.54 25.26
C ASN A 273 0.13 -11.51 25.13
N LEU A 274 -0.18 -10.32 24.61
CA LEU A 274 0.77 -9.23 24.42
C LEU A 274 1.33 -8.73 25.76
N THR A 275 0.50 -8.58 26.78
CA THR A 275 0.95 -8.22 28.14
C THR A 275 1.86 -9.30 28.75
N SER A 276 1.52 -10.57 28.54
CA SER A 276 2.36 -11.69 29.00
C SER A 276 3.71 -11.71 28.29
N PHE A 277 3.72 -11.44 26.98
CA PHE A 277 4.92 -11.36 26.17
C PHE A 277 5.87 -10.25 26.65
N LEU A 278 5.32 -9.06 26.95
CA LEU A 278 6.08 -7.91 27.46
C LEU A 278 6.67 -8.14 28.85
N LYS A 279 6.08 -9.03 29.65
CA LYS A 279 6.54 -9.37 31.01
C LYS A 279 7.68 -10.38 31.03
N HIS A 280 8.07 -10.96 29.90
CA HIS A 280 9.21 -11.88 29.87
C HIS A 280 10.49 -11.16 30.30
N PRO A 281 11.31 -11.77 31.19
CA PRO A 281 12.56 -11.18 31.62
C PRO A 281 13.58 -11.12 30.46
N PRO A 282 14.58 -10.22 30.51
CA PRO A 282 15.62 -10.13 29.49
C PRO A 282 16.27 -11.47 29.13
N SER A 283 16.47 -12.36 30.10
CA SER A 283 17.03 -13.71 29.87
C SER A 283 16.24 -14.58 28.89
N LYS A 284 14.99 -14.24 28.58
CA LYS A 284 14.14 -14.93 27.59
C LYS A 284 14.10 -14.27 26.23
N TRP A 285 14.54 -13.01 26.09
CA TRP A 285 14.37 -12.26 24.84
C TRP A 285 15.18 -12.85 23.67
N VAL A 286 16.33 -13.49 23.94
CA VAL A 286 17.13 -14.16 22.90
C VAL A 286 16.36 -15.34 22.31
N GLU A 287 15.78 -16.21 23.14
CA GLU A 287 14.99 -17.38 22.71
C GLU A 287 13.77 -16.92 21.89
N LEU A 288 13.05 -15.91 22.37
CA LEU A 288 11.87 -15.33 21.70
C LEU A 288 12.19 -14.70 20.33
N SER A 289 13.46 -14.39 20.06
CA SER A 289 13.89 -13.82 18.78
C SER A 289 13.78 -14.82 17.62
N TYR A 290 13.61 -16.11 17.90
CA TYR A 290 13.48 -17.19 16.92
C TYR A 290 12.09 -17.84 16.92
N GLU A 291 11.13 -17.28 17.63
CA GLU A 291 9.74 -17.74 17.61
C GLU A 291 8.97 -17.15 16.43
N LEU A 292 7.98 -17.89 15.91
CA LEU A 292 7.09 -17.43 14.85
C LEU A 292 6.39 -16.12 15.24
N ASP A 293 5.79 -16.14 16.43
CA ASP A 293 5.16 -14.99 17.09
C ASP A 293 6.17 -14.30 18.01
N GLY A 294 7.26 -13.80 17.41
CA GLY A 294 8.32 -13.09 18.13
C GLY A 294 8.08 -11.58 18.25
N PRO A 295 9.13 -10.79 18.60
CA PRO A 295 9.03 -9.34 18.79
C PRO A 295 8.41 -8.58 17.61
N HIS A 296 8.70 -8.99 16.37
CA HIS A 296 8.14 -8.36 15.17
C HIS A 296 6.61 -8.54 15.08
N TYR A 297 6.12 -9.74 15.40
CA TYR A 297 4.69 -10.04 15.39
C TYR A 297 3.97 -9.26 16.50
N TYR A 298 4.47 -9.34 17.74
CA TYR A 298 3.83 -8.68 18.88
C TYR A 298 3.88 -7.15 18.79
N SER A 299 4.93 -6.57 18.20
CA SER A 299 4.97 -5.12 17.92
C SER A 299 3.86 -4.69 16.97
N LEU A 300 3.55 -5.50 15.95
CA LEU A 300 2.47 -5.22 15.01
C LEU A 300 1.09 -5.54 15.60
N LEU A 301 0.97 -6.60 16.41
CA LEU A 301 -0.25 -6.91 17.15
C LEU A 301 -0.61 -5.76 18.08
N ALA A 302 0.38 -5.09 18.70
CA ALA A 302 0.15 -3.92 19.53
C ALA A 302 -0.66 -2.86 18.79
N LEU A 303 -0.33 -2.56 17.51
CA LEU A 303 -1.08 -1.61 16.66
C LEU A 303 -2.60 -1.89 16.61
N HIS A 304 -3.00 -3.15 16.74
CA HIS A 304 -4.40 -3.58 16.65
C HIS A 304 -5.11 -3.61 18.02
N ILE A 305 -4.35 -3.66 19.13
CA ILE A 305 -4.88 -3.96 20.47
C ILE A 305 -4.64 -2.82 21.46
N PHE A 306 -3.46 -2.22 21.45
CA PHE A 306 -3.09 -1.15 22.37
C PHE A 306 -3.49 0.21 21.83
N SER A 307 -4.12 1.02 22.68
CA SER A 307 -4.33 2.44 22.39
C SER A 307 -2.99 3.17 22.31
N PRO A 308 -2.94 4.39 21.74
CA PRO A 308 -1.72 5.18 21.68
C PRO A 308 -1.03 5.38 23.04
N GLU A 309 -1.81 5.50 24.12
CA GLU A 309 -1.29 5.64 25.49
C GLU A 309 -0.62 4.35 25.98
N LYS A 310 -1.26 3.19 25.78
CA LYS A 310 -0.68 1.88 26.11
C LYS A 310 0.53 1.56 25.24
N TRP A 311 0.50 1.97 23.97
CA TRP A 311 1.66 1.90 23.10
C TRP A 311 2.81 2.74 23.68
N ASP A 312 2.56 4.00 24.05
CA ASP A 312 3.61 4.85 24.62
C ASP A 312 4.21 4.30 25.93
N GLU A 313 3.39 3.64 26.76
CA GLU A 313 3.83 2.94 27.97
C GLU A 313 4.80 1.78 27.67
N HIS A 314 4.55 1.02 26.60
CA HIS A 314 5.23 -0.25 26.33
C HIS A 314 6.21 -0.24 25.15
N LYS A 315 6.20 0.80 24.31
CA LYS A 315 6.98 0.85 23.05
C LYS A 315 8.48 0.67 23.26
N VAL A 316 9.01 1.20 24.35
CA VAL A 316 10.45 1.06 24.68
C VAL A 316 10.83 -0.40 24.96
N THR A 317 9.96 -1.19 25.60
CA THR A 317 10.21 -2.62 25.84
C THR A 317 10.19 -3.41 24.53
N LEU A 318 9.26 -3.10 23.62
CA LEU A 318 9.22 -3.71 22.29
C LEU A 318 10.45 -3.35 21.46
N LEU A 319 10.89 -2.09 21.52
CA LEU A 319 12.12 -1.64 20.88
C LEU A 319 13.34 -2.42 21.39
N LYS A 320 13.49 -2.60 22.71
CA LYS A 320 14.55 -3.43 23.29
C LYS A 320 14.52 -4.87 22.74
N GLN A 321 13.34 -5.48 22.69
CA GLN A 321 13.18 -6.85 22.20
C GLN A 321 13.52 -6.97 20.71
N LEU A 322 13.17 -5.97 19.89
CA LEU A 322 13.54 -5.90 18.48
C LEU A 322 15.06 -5.75 18.28
N LEU A 323 15.72 -4.89 19.07
CA LEU A 323 17.18 -4.70 19.04
C LEU A 323 17.92 -5.98 19.46
N VAL A 324 17.44 -6.66 20.50
CA VAL A 324 17.97 -7.97 20.90
C VAL A 324 17.76 -9.02 19.80
N SER A 325 16.62 -9.02 19.13
CA SER A 325 16.39 -9.89 17.97
C SER A 325 17.39 -9.62 16.83
N ALA A 326 17.67 -8.36 16.52
CA ALA A 326 18.66 -8.01 15.50
C ALA A 326 20.06 -8.52 15.86
N GLN A 327 20.51 -8.30 17.11
CA GLN A 327 21.78 -8.84 17.61
C GLN A 327 21.82 -10.37 17.51
N ALA A 328 20.82 -11.04 18.07
CA ALA A 328 20.78 -12.49 18.20
C ALA A 328 20.83 -13.15 16.81
N ARG A 329 20.00 -12.69 15.88
CA ARG A 329 19.91 -13.23 14.52
C ARG A 329 21.18 -13.00 13.70
N THR A 330 21.94 -11.96 14.02
CA THR A 330 23.23 -11.67 13.37
C THR A 330 24.35 -12.55 13.92
N VAL A 331 24.46 -12.66 15.25
CA VAL A 331 25.51 -13.43 15.91
C VAL A 331 25.28 -14.94 15.79
N SER A 332 24.02 -15.37 15.84
CA SER A 332 23.60 -16.77 15.87
C SER A 332 22.42 -17.03 14.93
N PRO A 333 22.60 -16.93 13.60
CA PRO A 333 21.50 -17.09 12.63
C PRO A 333 20.81 -18.46 12.69
N GLY A 334 21.51 -19.49 13.16
CA GLY A 334 20.98 -20.84 13.38
C GLY A 334 20.17 -21.03 14.66
N GLY A 335 20.02 -19.98 15.49
CA GLY A 335 19.34 -20.06 16.78
C GLY A 335 20.27 -20.13 17.97
N THR A 336 19.85 -19.53 19.08
CA THR A 336 20.51 -19.69 20.38
C THR A 336 19.56 -19.31 21.52
N LYS A 337 19.85 -19.78 22.74
CA LYS A 337 19.17 -19.36 23.96
C LYS A 337 19.90 -18.23 24.70
N SER A 338 21.15 -17.96 24.35
CA SER A 338 21.98 -16.91 24.95
C SER A 338 22.88 -16.25 23.90
N LEU A 339 23.20 -14.97 24.10
CA LEU A 339 24.14 -14.25 23.24
C LEU A 339 25.58 -14.67 23.57
N SER A 340 26.28 -15.23 22.60
CA SER A 340 27.73 -15.51 22.67
C SER A 340 28.56 -14.24 22.54
N ASP A 341 28.10 -13.30 21.72
CA ASP A 341 28.73 -12.00 21.48
C ASP A 341 27.76 -10.86 21.81
N LYS A 342 28.13 -10.08 22.83
CA LYS A 342 27.36 -8.94 23.34
C LYS A 342 27.94 -7.60 22.93
N ALA A 343 29.03 -7.58 22.17
CA ALA A 343 29.57 -6.35 21.65
C ALA A 343 28.54 -5.71 20.72
N VAL A 344 28.29 -4.42 20.92
CA VAL A 344 27.45 -3.61 20.04
C VAL A 344 28.01 -3.70 18.63
N LYS A 345 27.14 -3.96 17.66
CA LYS A 345 27.49 -4.08 16.25
C LYS A 345 27.29 -2.75 15.53
N ASP A 346 27.70 -2.73 14.27
CA ASP A 346 27.44 -1.58 13.40
C ASP A 346 25.94 -1.26 13.30
N TYR A 347 25.61 0.01 13.12
CA TYR A 347 24.22 0.49 13.00
C TYR A 347 23.41 -0.28 11.94
N SER A 348 24.03 -0.69 10.84
CA SER A 348 23.37 -1.47 9.78
C SER A 348 22.70 -2.76 10.28
N ILE A 349 23.23 -3.35 11.37
CA ILE A 349 22.64 -4.55 11.98
C ILE A 349 21.29 -4.23 12.65
N TYR A 350 21.17 -3.07 13.28
CA TYR A 350 19.96 -2.66 13.99
C TYR A 350 19.00 -1.85 13.12
N LYS A 351 19.48 -1.28 12.00
CA LYS A 351 18.71 -0.39 11.12
C LYS A 351 17.33 -0.97 10.78
N ALA A 352 17.26 -2.21 10.32
CA ALA A 352 15.98 -2.82 9.93
C ALA A 352 14.98 -2.92 11.10
N ALA A 353 15.46 -3.24 12.31
CA ALA A 353 14.64 -3.34 13.52
C ALA A 353 14.14 -1.95 13.97
N LEU A 354 15.02 -0.94 13.92
CA LEU A 354 14.69 0.46 14.20
C LEU A 354 13.67 1.00 13.20
N MET A 355 13.90 0.79 11.90
CA MET A 355 12.97 1.19 10.84
C MET A 355 11.60 0.52 10.98
N TYR A 356 11.56 -0.75 11.41
CA TYR A 356 10.32 -1.48 11.64
C TYR A 356 9.53 -0.89 12.82
N PHE A 357 10.23 -0.58 13.91
CA PHE A 357 9.66 0.13 15.05
C PHE A 357 9.15 1.53 14.65
N GLY A 358 9.97 2.29 13.93
CA GLY A 358 9.62 3.63 13.45
C GLY A 358 8.39 3.63 12.55
N LEU A 359 8.26 2.67 11.63
CA LEU A 359 7.04 2.52 10.83
C LEU A 359 5.81 2.32 11.71
N ILE A 360 5.87 1.47 12.74
CA ILE A 360 4.74 1.28 13.65
C ILE A 360 4.40 2.58 14.40
N GLU A 361 5.40 3.32 14.89
CA GLU A 361 5.22 4.64 15.54
C GLU A 361 4.51 5.63 14.60
N VAL A 362 4.93 5.69 13.34
CA VAL A 362 4.35 6.59 12.32
C VAL A 362 2.94 6.13 11.94
N LEU A 363 2.65 4.83 11.92
CA LEU A 363 1.29 4.33 11.73
C LEU A 363 0.35 4.79 12.87
N TYR A 364 0.80 4.76 14.13
CA TYR A 364 0.02 5.33 15.23
C TYR A 364 -0.17 6.84 15.10
N SER A 365 0.92 7.58 14.93
CA SER A 365 0.96 9.04 15.04
C SER A 365 0.50 9.79 13.79
N VAL A 366 0.49 9.13 12.62
CA VAL A 366 0.12 9.73 11.34
C VAL A 366 -1.08 9.03 10.71
N LEU A 367 -1.02 7.71 10.53
CA LEU A 367 -2.10 6.97 9.85
C LEU A 367 -3.37 6.93 10.69
N LEU A 368 -3.24 6.61 11.98
CA LEU A 368 -4.34 6.36 12.91
C LEU A 368 -4.55 7.48 13.93
N LYS A 369 -3.95 8.66 13.71
CA LYS A 369 -3.93 9.76 14.67
C LYS A 369 -5.31 10.24 15.12
N ASP A 370 -6.29 10.18 14.22
CA ASP A 370 -7.68 10.62 14.47
C ASP A 370 -8.61 9.45 14.80
N ALA A 371 -8.06 8.25 14.98
CA ALA A 371 -8.84 7.04 15.18
C ALA A 371 -9.41 6.90 16.59
N SER A 372 -8.79 7.49 17.62
CA SER A 372 -9.24 7.38 19.02
C SER A 372 -10.60 8.03 19.27
N LYS A 373 -11.54 7.28 19.85
CA LYS A 373 -12.85 7.76 20.32
C LYS A 373 -13.06 7.36 21.79
N PRO A 374 -13.44 8.29 22.68
CA PRO A 374 -13.59 7.99 24.12
C PRO A 374 -14.59 6.88 24.46
N GLU A 375 -15.59 6.66 23.60
CA GLU A 375 -16.71 5.76 23.85
C GLU A 375 -16.47 4.33 23.32
N GLU A 376 -15.39 4.10 22.56
CA GLU A 376 -15.11 2.82 21.89
C GLU A 376 -13.77 2.23 22.34
N SER A 377 -13.65 0.89 22.32
CA SER A 377 -12.34 0.26 22.47
C SER A 377 -11.44 0.64 21.28
N TRP A 378 -10.12 0.68 21.49
CA TRP A 378 -9.16 1.00 20.42
C TRP A 378 -9.40 0.20 19.14
N SER A 379 -9.54 -1.13 19.25
CA SER A 379 -9.76 -2.03 18.11
C SER A 379 -11.04 -1.72 17.32
N GLN A 380 -12.10 -1.27 18.00
CA GLN A 380 -13.37 -0.92 17.38
C GLN A 380 -13.28 0.48 16.76
N SER A 381 -12.66 1.41 17.48
CA SER A 381 -12.43 2.80 17.07
C SER A 381 -11.61 2.87 15.79
N VAL A 382 -10.52 2.12 15.69
CA VAL A 382 -9.69 2.03 14.48
C VAL A 382 -10.45 1.39 13.32
N ALA A 383 -11.19 0.30 13.57
CA ALA A 383 -11.98 -0.34 12.52
C ALA A 383 -13.05 0.62 11.96
N ASN A 384 -13.73 1.36 12.83
CA ASN A 384 -14.72 2.35 12.45
C ASN A 384 -14.08 3.57 11.76
N TYR A 385 -12.91 4.03 12.21
CA TYR A 385 -12.17 5.10 11.56
C TYR A 385 -11.83 4.74 10.11
N ILE A 386 -11.22 3.57 9.91
CA ILE A 386 -10.80 3.13 8.57
C ILE A 386 -11.99 2.99 7.62
N ARG A 387 -13.14 2.53 8.12
CA ARG A 387 -14.37 2.36 7.32
C ARG A 387 -14.93 3.66 6.75
N HIS A 388 -14.75 4.79 7.43
CA HIS A 388 -15.45 6.04 7.12
C HIS A 388 -14.52 7.19 6.69
N ASN A 389 -13.21 6.97 6.58
CA ASN A 389 -12.22 8.04 6.38
C ASN A 389 -11.22 7.71 5.26
N ASP A 390 -11.65 7.08 4.18
CA ASP A 390 -10.78 6.61 3.09
C ASP A 390 -9.94 7.73 2.45
N GLU A 391 -10.52 8.91 2.19
CA GLU A 391 -9.77 10.04 1.65
C GLU A 391 -8.64 10.49 2.61
N ALA A 392 -8.94 10.57 3.91
CA ALA A 392 -7.95 10.94 4.92
C ALA A 392 -6.86 9.86 5.04
N LEU A 393 -7.23 8.58 4.94
CA LEU A 393 -6.29 7.47 4.99
C LEU A 393 -5.30 7.47 3.82
N ILE A 394 -5.74 7.78 2.60
CA ILE A 394 -4.82 7.89 1.44
C ILE A 394 -3.81 9.02 1.68
N LYS A 395 -4.28 10.20 2.10
CA LYS A 395 -3.39 11.34 2.41
C LYS A 395 -2.46 11.03 3.58
N ASN A 396 -2.93 10.34 4.60
CA ASN A 396 -2.12 9.96 5.76
C ASN A 396 -1.11 8.88 5.38
N ALA A 397 -1.45 7.92 4.53
CA ALA A 397 -0.52 6.91 4.02
C ALA A 397 0.60 7.56 3.18
N ASP A 398 0.30 8.56 2.34
CA ASP A 398 1.32 9.35 1.65
C ASP A 398 2.27 10.07 2.64
N LYS A 399 1.71 10.61 3.73
CA LYS A 399 2.51 11.23 4.80
C LYS A 399 3.35 10.22 5.55
N VAL A 400 2.82 9.03 5.87
CA VAL A 400 3.58 7.94 6.51
C VAL A 400 4.80 7.59 5.66
N LEU A 401 4.61 7.41 4.34
CA LEU A 401 5.73 7.12 3.44
C LEU A 401 6.73 8.28 3.39
N SER A 402 6.26 9.52 3.29
CA SER A 402 7.15 10.69 3.26
C SER A 402 7.95 10.84 4.55
N THR A 403 7.33 10.67 5.73
CA THR A 403 8.02 10.73 7.03
C THR A 403 9.03 9.58 7.16
N TYR A 404 8.65 8.38 6.73
CA TYR A 404 9.57 7.24 6.72
C TYR A 404 10.80 7.49 5.85
N GLU A 405 10.63 7.93 4.60
CA GLU A 405 11.73 8.08 3.64
C GLU A 405 12.60 9.32 3.91
N LYS A 406 12.03 10.40 4.46
CA LYS A 406 12.76 11.66 4.67
C LYS A 406 13.34 11.83 6.07
N ASP A 407 12.69 11.25 7.08
CA ASP A 407 13.07 11.51 8.46
C ASP A 407 13.79 10.28 9.04
N PHE A 408 13.19 9.09 8.91
CA PHE A 408 13.74 7.87 9.50
C PHE A 408 14.81 7.18 8.64
N GLN A 409 14.56 6.98 7.35
CA GLN A 409 15.47 6.24 6.46
C GLN A 409 16.89 6.84 6.36
N PRO A 410 17.08 8.17 6.39
CA PRO A 410 18.40 8.79 6.34
C PRO A 410 19.22 8.66 7.63
N CYS A 411 18.65 8.20 8.75
CA CYS A 411 19.40 8.02 9.99
C CYS A 411 20.57 7.04 9.77
N GLU A 412 21.75 7.42 10.27
CA GLU A 412 23.00 6.64 10.19
C GLU A 412 23.44 6.12 11.56
N SER A 413 22.75 6.51 12.64
CA SER A 413 23.04 6.05 14.00
C SER A 413 21.77 5.82 14.82
N PHE A 414 21.91 5.09 15.95
CA PHE A 414 20.81 4.89 16.88
C PHE A 414 20.44 6.20 17.59
N ALA A 415 21.42 7.08 17.83
CA ALA A 415 21.18 8.40 18.40
C ALA A 415 20.31 9.29 17.51
N GLU A 416 20.63 9.37 16.22
CA GLU A 416 19.80 10.10 15.23
C GLU A 416 18.39 9.54 15.15
N PHE A 417 18.25 8.21 15.14
CA PHE A 417 16.93 7.57 15.16
C PHE A 417 16.12 7.96 16.41
N CYS A 418 16.77 7.96 17.57
CA CYS A 418 16.12 8.36 18.83
C CYS A 418 15.73 9.84 18.85
N ASP A 419 16.51 10.72 18.23
CA ASP A 419 16.19 12.13 18.08
C ASP A 419 14.94 12.32 17.20
N VAL A 420 14.97 11.79 15.97
CA VAL A 420 13.85 11.85 15.02
C VAL A 420 12.58 11.23 15.59
N GLY A 421 12.70 10.09 16.29
CA GLY A 421 11.58 9.39 16.92
C GLY A 421 11.09 10.01 18.23
N GLY A 422 11.70 11.10 18.71
CA GLY A 422 11.35 11.71 20.00
C GLY A 422 11.59 10.79 21.21
N LEU A 423 12.50 9.83 21.08
CA LEU A 423 12.81 8.83 22.11
C LEU A 423 13.88 9.30 23.09
N LEU A 424 14.59 10.40 22.84
CA LEU A 424 15.65 10.90 23.73
C LEU A 424 15.16 11.21 25.16
N VAL A 425 13.88 11.51 25.34
CA VAL A 425 13.27 11.67 26.67
C VAL A 425 13.28 10.36 27.47
N LYS A 426 13.10 9.22 26.79
CA LYS A 426 13.07 7.87 27.39
C LYS A 426 14.43 7.15 27.29
N ILE A 427 15.29 7.58 26.36
CA ILE A 427 16.60 7.01 26.06
C ILE A 427 17.60 8.17 25.88
N PRO A 428 18.08 8.80 26.97
CA PRO A 428 18.92 10.00 26.87
C PRO A 428 20.31 9.74 26.27
N ASP A 429 20.86 8.55 26.48
CA ASP A 429 22.15 8.11 25.93
C ASP A 429 21.96 6.80 25.14
N PRO A 430 21.62 6.87 23.85
CA PRO A 430 21.31 5.70 23.03
C PRO A 430 22.47 4.70 22.91
N ASP A 431 23.72 5.17 22.86
CA ASP A 431 24.89 4.31 22.71
C ASP A 431 25.14 3.49 23.98
N MET A 432 25.15 4.15 25.14
CA MET A 432 25.27 3.46 26.43
C MET A 432 24.08 2.54 26.65
N TYR A 433 22.87 2.97 26.29
CA TYR A 433 21.66 2.20 26.44
C TYR A 433 21.69 0.89 25.66
N LEU A 434 22.17 0.90 24.42
CA LEU A 434 22.29 -0.30 23.61
C LEU A 434 23.33 -1.27 24.20
N ALA A 435 24.46 -0.76 24.68
CA ALA A 435 25.47 -1.58 25.35
C ALA A 435 24.94 -2.23 26.64
N GLU A 436 24.25 -1.45 27.49
CA GLU A 436 23.61 -1.96 28.71
C GLU A 436 22.52 -2.99 28.40
N LEU A 437 21.70 -2.74 27.38
CA LEU A 437 20.67 -3.66 26.92
C LEU A 437 21.27 -5.03 26.59
N LEU A 438 22.31 -5.08 25.76
CA LEU A 438 22.94 -6.35 25.35
C LEU A 438 23.60 -7.08 26.53
N ASN A 439 24.11 -6.34 27.51
CA ASN A 439 24.65 -6.92 28.74
C ASN A 439 23.55 -7.48 29.67
N SER A 440 22.36 -6.88 29.66
CA SER A 440 21.23 -7.28 30.50
C SER A 440 20.58 -8.63 30.11
N VAL A 441 20.77 -9.09 28.86
CA VAL A 441 20.12 -10.29 28.29
C VAL A 441 20.72 -11.61 28.78
N SER A 442 21.47 -11.58 29.88
CA SER A 442 22.23 -12.72 30.42
C SER A 442 21.34 -13.72 31.16
N TYR A 443 21.65 -15.01 31.05
CA TYR A 443 21.25 -15.98 32.06
C TYR A 443 22.01 -15.65 33.34
N VAL A 444 21.30 -15.42 34.45
CA VAL A 444 21.90 -15.58 35.78
C VAL A 444 22.21 -17.07 35.88
N LEU A 445 23.49 -17.43 35.99
CA LEU A 445 23.88 -18.77 36.45
C LEU A 445 23.25 -18.91 37.85
N ALA A 446 22.18 -19.70 37.93
CA ALA A 446 21.62 -20.13 39.21
C ALA A 446 22.55 -21.18 39.85
#